data_AF-A0A9P7AVV0-F1
#
_entry.id   AF-A0A9P7AVV0-F1
#
_cell.length_a   1.000
_cell.length_b   1.000
_cell.length_c   1.000
_cell.angle_alpha   90.00
_cell.angle_beta   90.00
_cell.angle_gamma   90.00
#
_symmetry.space_group_name_H-M   'P 1'
#
loop_
_entity.id
_entity.type
_entity.pdbx_description
1 polymer ?
#
loop_
_entity_poly.entity_id
_entity_poly.type
_entity_poly.pdbx_seq_one_letter_code
_entity_poly.pdbx_strand_id
1 'polypeptide(L)'
;MSSRGGRRDGLDQRLQSSDLAASSKTFTQSSDSFSPDIDIQYDSSSVDNTASIPIPDRGHGKPTTKKGAMDPFEVRVRFTQHLQHLNASVTSANKAAQYAIKYRDMDEDLHSCILEQLERNSMNNRANIMYFIEHLCDMAARENHHDYVRMMQRDILRVVDAVAPEDGSGAANVKVVRKVLQGLQAKQFLLAQTVSEIEECLKERDTLPDAVALSSPLNGDDVDMGGTDGGSVKGTPREKTKTNGNYVRLDKKQIEQRIEEDRERHKRLREHIWAVPTKGDDAEFDKLWDETSELGEDDFILYEEEAVERKEAGTEWKDEHSNKATGNGE
;
A
#
# COMPACT_ATOMS: atom_id res chain seq x y z
N MET A 1 -46.31 58.31 7.33
CA MET A 1 -45.76 59.56 7.91
C MET A 1 -44.38 59.17 8.43
N SER A 2 -43.33 59.32 7.62
CA SER A 2 -42.38 60.45 7.62
C SER A 2 -41.64 60.57 8.97
N SER A 3 -40.32 60.72 9.08
CA SER A 3 -39.17 60.79 8.18
C SER A 3 -37.94 61.08 9.07
N ARG A 4 -36.74 60.96 8.49
CA ARG A 4 -35.39 61.43 8.93
C ARG A 4 -34.55 60.34 9.62
N GLY A 5 -33.38 59.92 9.11
CA GLY A 5 -32.50 60.45 8.06
C GLY A 5 -31.20 60.96 8.67
N GLY A 6 -30.06 60.37 8.28
CA GLY A 6 -28.72 60.81 8.66
C GLY A 6 -27.61 59.92 8.09
N ARG A 7 -27.27 60.14 6.81
CA ARG A 7 -26.00 59.71 6.17
C ARG A 7 -24.87 60.70 6.54
N ARG A 8 -23.62 60.23 6.49
CA ARG A 8 -22.42 60.82 5.82
C ARG A 8 -21.19 60.00 6.22
N ASP A 9 -20.55 59.31 5.26
CA ASP A 9 -19.28 59.66 4.56
C ASP A 9 -18.08 59.09 5.35
N GLY A 10 -17.09 58.38 4.82
CA GLY A 10 -16.50 58.36 3.48
C GLY A 10 -15.02 58.75 3.58
N LEU A 11 -14.14 57.96 2.96
CA LEU A 11 -12.73 58.21 2.57
C LEU A 11 -11.57 57.89 3.56
N ASP A 12 -10.81 56.84 3.19
CA ASP A 12 -9.46 56.89 2.59
C ASP A 12 -8.19 56.35 3.30
N GLN A 13 -7.33 55.77 2.44
CA GLN A 13 -5.93 55.33 2.54
C GLN A 13 -5.73 53.86 2.98
N ARG A 14 -5.40 52.86 2.12
CA ARG A 14 -4.42 52.71 1.01
C ARG A 14 -2.96 52.82 1.46
N LEU A 15 -2.17 51.81 1.05
CA LEU A 15 -0.72 51.56 1.24
C LEU A 15 -0.45 50.76 2.54
N GLN A 16 0.20 49.60 2.54
CA GLN A 16 1.41 49.23 1.81
C GLN A 16 1.42 47.76 1.38
N SER A 17 1.79 47.56 0.11
CA SER A 17 2.37 46.33 -0.43
C SER A 17 3.86 46.30 -0.08
N SER A 18 4.37 45.12 0.28
CA SER A 18 5.81 44.82 0.21
C SER A 18 6.01 43.36 -0.19
N ASP A 19 6.05 43.14 -1.50
CA ASP A 19 6.89 42.12 -2.12
C ASP A 19 8.37 42.50 -1.96
N LEU A 20 9.24 41.49 -1.90
CA LEU A 20 10.70 41.42 -2.13
C LEU A 20 11.31 40.46 -1.06
N ALA A 21 12.12 39.45 -1.36
CA ALA A 21 12.70 38.99 -2.61
C ALA A 21 13.17 37.54 -2.41
N ALA A 22 13.12 36.76 -3.50
CA ALA A 22 13.77 35.48 -3.62
C ALA A 22 15.29 35.63 -3.44
N SER A 23 15.88 34.78 -2.60
CA SER A 23 17.34 34.66 -2.48
C SER A 23 17.80 33.46 -3.30
N SER A 24 18.09 33.71 -4.57
CA SER A 24 18.84 32.80 -5.42
C SER A 24 20.30 32.82 -4.98
N LYS A 25 20.78 31.76 -4.33
CA LYS A 25 22.21 31.52 -4.18
C LYS A 25 22.68 30.63 -5.33
N THR A 26 23.22 31.30 -6.34
CA THR A 26 24.14 30.74 -7.34
C THR A 26 25.40 30.27 -6.61
N PHE A 27 25.59 28.96 -6.47
CA PHE A 27 26.87 28.39 -6.03
C PHE A 27 27.71 28.05 -7.26
N THR A 28 28.88 28.68 -7.31
CA THR A 28 29.88 28.61 -8.37
C THR A 28 30.57 27.26 -8.39
N GLN A 29 30.51 26.63 -9.56
CA GLN A 29 31.28 25.46 -9.96
C GLN A 29 32.78 25.76 -9.81
N SER A 30 33.45 25.04 -8.90
CA SER A 30 34.91 25.00 -8.81
C SER A 30 35.34 23.58 -9.11
N SER A 31 35.99 23.43 -10.25
CA SER A 31 36.68 22.24 -10.69
C SER A 31 37.87 21.97 -9.77
N ASP A 32 37.88 20.84 -9.09
CA ASP A 32 39.13 20.22 -8.67
C ASP A 32 39.06 18.71 -8.91
N SER A 33 39.89 18.32 -9.87
CA SER A 33 40.28 16.98 -10.24
C SER A 33 41.03 16.29 -9.11
N PHE A 34 40.66 15.07 -8.72
CA PHE A 34 41.62 14.06 -8.27
C PHE A 34 40.98 12.66 -8.25
N SER A 35 41.33 11.83 -9.24
CA SER A 35 41.35 10.36 -9.12
C SER A 35 42.61 9.95 -8.35
N PRO A 36 42.58 8.78 -7.69
CA PRO A 36 43.42 7.73 -8.24
C PRO A 36 42.73 6.36 -8.30
N ASP A 37 43.09 5.66 -9.38
CA ASP A 37 42.81 4.28 -9.71
C ASP A 37 43.29 3.31 -8.62
N ILE A 38 42.47 2.30 -8.33
CA ILE A 38 42.93 1.04 -7.74
C ILE A 38 42.37 -0.09 -8.62
N ASP A 39 43.18 -0.46 -9.60
CA ASP A 39 43.08 -1.70 -10.37
C ASP A 39 43.43 -2.90 -9.46
N ILE A 40 42.47 -3.79 -9.23
CA ILE A 40 42.76 -5.13 -8.72
C ILE A 40 42.48 -6.12 -9.85
N GLN A 41 43.58 -6.50 -10.51
CA GLN A 41 43.65 -7.63 -11.44
C GLN A 41 43.34 -8.93 -10.70
N TYR A 42 42.32 -9.67 -11.15
CA TYR A 42 42.15 -11.08 -10.83
C TYR A 42 42.41 -11.89 -12.10
N ASP A 43 43.61 -12.46 -12.19
CA ASP A 43 43.99 -13.49 -13.14
C ASP A 43 43.58 -14.86 -12.57
N SER A 44 42.78 -15.62 -13.31
CA SER A 44 42.90 -17.08 -13.30
C SER A 44 42.27 -17.66 -14.57
N SER A 45 43.13 -17.84 -15.57
CA SER A 45 43.28 -19.08 -16.37
C SER A 45 42.04 -19.78 -16.94
N SER A 46 41.93 -19.63 -18.27
CA SER A 46 41.29 -20.54 -19.22
C SER A 46 41.73 -22.01 -19.04
N VAL A 47 40.78 -22.94 -19.19
CA VAL A 47 41.06 -24.33 -19.56
C VAL A 47 40.21 -24.65 -20.79
N ASP A 48 40.83 -24.50 -21.96
CA ASP A 48 40.38 -25.10 -23.21
C ASP A 48 40.49 -26.62 -23.10
N ASN A 49 39.43 -27.33 -23.47
CA ASN A 49 39.54 -28.74 -23.83
C ASN A 49 38.85 -29.01 -25.16
N THR A 50 39.55 -29.79 -25.98
CA THR A 50 39.52 -29.85 -27.43
C THR A 50 38.50 -30.82 -28.03
N ALA A 51 37.97 -30.44 -29.20
CA ALA A 51 37.69 -31.27 -30.40
C ALA A 51 36.81 -32.54 -30.32
N SER A 52 35.55 -32.35 -30.71
CA SER A 52 34.65 -33.09 -31.63
C SER A 52 34.93 -34.54 -32.09
N ILE A 53 33.86 -35.36 -32.06
CA ILE A 53 33.55 -36.41 -33.05
C ILE A 53 32.05 -36.30 -33.43
N PRO A 54 31.66 -36.14 -34.71
CA PRO A 54 30.25 -36.08 -35.13
C PRO A 54 29.71 -37.47 -35.52
N ILE A 55 28.53 -37.83 -34.98
CA ILE A 55 27.77 -39.03 -35.36
C ILE A 55 26.73 -38.65 -36.45
N PRO A 56 26.54 -39.44 -37.53
CA PRO A 56 25.66 -39.06 -38.63
C PRO A 56 24.17 -39.10 -38.27
N ASP A 57 23.49 -38.10 -38.81
CA ASP A 57 22.06 -37.82 -38.76
C ASP A 57 21.19 -39.00 -39.24
N ARG A 58 20.19 -39.36 -38.42
CA ARG A 58 19.07 -40.22 -38.83
C ARG A 58 17.76 -39.52 -38.51
N GLY A 59 17.47 -38.47 -39.27
CA GLY A 59 16.19 -38.27 -39.92
C GLY A 59 14.95 -38.36 -39.03
N HIS A 60 14.69 -37.30 -38.27
CA HIS A 60 13.32 -36.83 -38.01
C HIS A 60 13.29 -35.32 -38.19
N GLY A 61 12.45 -34.85 -39.10
CA GLY A 61 12.36 -33.45 -39.50
C GLY A 61 12.27 -32.53 -38.29
N LYS A 62 13.25 -31.64 -38.14
CA LYS A 62 13.16 -30.55 -37.19
C LYS A 62 12.07 -29.60 -37.68
N PRO A 63 10.98 -29.38 -36.94
CA PRO A 63 10.27 -28.13 -37.10
C PRO A 63 11.27 -27.04 -36.71
N THR A 64 11.44 -26.05 -37.58
CA THR A 64 12.12 -24.80 -37.24
C THR A 64 11.26 -24.07 -36.21
N THR A 65 11.33 -24.50 -34.95
CA THR A 65 10.67 -23.81 -33.86
C THR A 65 11.40 -22.50 -33.63
N LYS A 66 10.74 -21.40 -33.99
CA LYS A 66 11.03 -20.09 -33.39
C LYS A 66 11.14 -20.29 -31.88
N LYS A 67 12.17 -19.70 -31.29
CA LYS A 67 12.41 -19.67 -29.85
C LYS A 67 11.15 -19.16 -29.12
N GLY A 68 10.44 -20.06 -28.42
CA GLY A 68 9.73 -19.77 -27.16
C GLY A 68 8.51 -18.84 -27.15
N ALA A 69 7.61 -18.88 -28.14
CA ALA A 69 6.28 -18.27 -27.98
C ALA A 69 5.33 -19.30 -27.35
N MET A 70 4.98 -19.10 -26.07
CA MET A 70 3.90 -19.85 -25.41
C MET A 70 2.58 -19.53 -26.12
N ASP A 71 1.72 -20.53 -26.30
CA ASP A 71 0.45 -20.35 -27.00
C ASP A 71 -0.47 -19.34 -26.26
N PRO A 72 -1.22 -18.47 -26.96
CA PRO A 72 -2.07 -17.46 -26.33
C PRO A 72 -3.06 -18.03 -25.30
N PHE A 73 -3.63 -19.21 -25.55
CA PHE A 73 -4.53 -19.83 -24.58
C PHE A 73 -3.81 -20.23 -23.30
N GLU A 74 -2.60 -20.78 -23.42
CA GLU A 74 -1.79 -21.13 -22.25
C GLU A 74 -1.39 -19.89 -21.45
N VAL A 75 -1.02 -18.80 -22.14
CA VAL A 75 -0.70 -17.53 -21.48
C VAL A 75 -1.89 -16.99 -20.70
N ARG A 76 -3.06 -16.99 -21.34
CA ARG A 76 -4.33 -16.59 -20.73
C ARG A 76 -4.66 -17.37 -19.45
N VAL A 77 -4.59 -18.69 -19.52
CA VAL A 77 -4.91 -19.58 -18.38
C VAL A 77 -3.95 -19.34 -17.21
N ARG A 78 -2.64 -19.25 -17.50
CA ARG A 78 -1.63 -19.00 -16.45
C ARG A 78 -1.77 -17.61 -15.84
N PHE A 79 -2.03 -16.59 -16.65
CA PHE A 79 -2.24 -15.24 -16.14
C PHE A 79 -3.50 -15.14 -15.29
N THR A 80 -4.59 -15.76 -15.73
CA THR A 80 -5.83 -15.89 -14.95
C THR A 80 -5.55 -16.54 -13.60
N GLN A 81 -4.76 -17.62 -13.56
CA GLN A 81 -4.36 -18.26 -12.31
C GLN A 81 -3.55 -17.31 -11.41
N HIS A 82 -2.64 -16.50 -11.97
CA HIS A 82 -1.93 -15.49 -11.18
C HIS A 82 -2.90 -14.48 -10.54
N LEU A 83 -3.85 -13.96 -11.31
CA LEU A 83 -4.85 -12.99 -10.84
C LEU A 83 -5.80 -13.57 -9.78
N GLN A 84 -6.14 -14.86 -9.87
CA GLN A 84 -7.02 -15.54 -8.89
C GLN A 84 -6.37 -15.76 -7.53
N HIS A 85 -5.05 -15.85 -7.49
CA HIS A 85 -4.27 -16.10 -6.27
C HIS A 85 -3.50 -14.85 -5.82
N LEU A 86 -3.89 -13.67 -6.30
CA LEU A 86 -3.31 -12.41 -5.82
C LEU A 86 -3.66 -12.22 -4.35
N ASN A 87 -2.66 -11.84 -3.57
CA ASN A 87 -2.80 -11.57 -2.15
C ASN A 87 -2.22 -10.19 -1.81
N ALA A 88 -2.21 -9.83 -0.53
CA ALA A 88 -1.67 -8.57 -0.06
C ALA A 88 -0.17 -8.36 -0.29
N SER A 89 0.58 -9.40 -0.67
CA SER A 89 2.02 -9.30 -0.87
C SER A 89 2.36 -8.65 -2.20
N VAL A 90 3.27 -7.67 -2.12
CA VAL A 90 3.92 -7.02 -3.27
C VAL A 90 4.62 -8.05 -4.17
N THR A 91 5.13 -9.16 -3.62
CA THR A 91 5.77 -10.23 -4.41
C THR A 91 4.77 -10.92 -5.34
N SER A 92 3.53 -11.11 -4.89
CA SER A 92 2.48 -11.74 -5.72
C SER A 92 2.11 -10.85 -6.91
N ALA A 93 1.96 -9.55 -6.65
CA ALA A 93 1.70 -8.54 -7.67
C ALA A 93 2.87 -8.40 -8.66
N ASN A 94 4.11 -8.35 -8.17
CA ASN A 94 5.31 -8.31 -9.01
C ASN A 94 5.36 -9.50 -9.97
N LYS A 95 5.14 -10.72 -9.47
CA LYS A 95 5.17 -11.92 -10.30
C LYS A 95 4.11 -11.90 -11.40
N ALA A 96 2.89 -11.50 -11.07
CA ALA A 96 1.81 -11.37 -12.05
C ALA A 96 2.13 -10.30 -13.09
N ALA A 97 2.70 -9.17 -12.66
CA ALA A 97 2.99 -8.07 -13.56
C ALA A 97 4.16 -8.42 -14.48
N GLN A 98 5.19 -9.10 -13.98
CA GLN A 98 6.34 -9.55 -14.78
C GLN A 98 5.88 -10.53 -15.85
N TYR A 99 4.91 -11.38 -15.51
CA TYR A 99 4.27 -12.26 -16.48
C TYR A 99 3.56 -11.47 -17.59
N ALA A 100 2.79 -10.44 -17.24
CA ALA A 100 2.08 -9.60 -18.20
C ALA A 100 3.03 -8.85 -19.15
N ILE A 101 4.15 -8.32 -18.64
CA ILE A 101 5.17 -7.65 -19.45
C ILE A 101 5.93 -8.63 -20.33
N LYS A 102 6.25 -9.83 -19.82
CA LYS A 102 6.94 -10.87 -20.60
C LYS A 102 6.15 -11.26 -21.85
N TYR A 103 4.83 -11.24 -21.78
CA TYR A 103 3.92 -11.57 -22.87
C TYR A 103 3.14 -10.35 -23.37
N ARG A 104 3.78 -9.17 -23.39
CA ARG A 104 3.18 -7.90 -23.81
C ARG A 104 2.60 -7.88 -25.23
N ASP A 105 3.03 -8.79 -26.10
CA ASP A 105 2.45 -8.92 -27.46
C ASP A 105 0.97 -9.41 -27.43
N MET A 106 0.48 -9.84 -26.26
CA MET A 106 -0.89 -10.30 -26.01
C MET A 106 -1.59 -9.44 -24.94
N ASP A 107 -1.14 -8.21 -24.74
CA ASP A 107 -1.63 -7.24 -23.76
C ASP A 107 -3.15 -7.04 -23.78
N GLU A 108 -3.80 -6.99 -24.95
CA GLU A 108 -5.25 -6.84 -25.09
C GLU A 108 -6.04 -8.01 -24.46
N ASP A 109 -5.60 -9.26 -24.67
CA ASP A 109 -6.24 -10.45 -24.06
C ASP A 109 -5.94 -10.51 -22.57
N LEU A 110 -4.71 -10.16 -22.17
CA LEU A 110 -4.33 -10.11 -20.76
C LEU A 110 -5.10 -9.02 -20.00
N HIS A 111 -5.29 -7.84 -20.57
CA HIS A 111 -6.13 -6.80 -20.00
C HIS A 111 -7.59 -7.26 -19.87
N SER A 112 -8.10 -7.96 -20.88
CA SER A 112 -9.43 -8.59 -20.81
C SER A 112 -9.53 -9.59 -19.65
N CYS A 113 -8.46 -10.35 -19.36
CA CYS A 113 -8.41 -11.23 -18.18
C CYS A 113 -8.48 -10.45 -16.86
N ILE A 114 -7.83 -9.30 -16.76
CA ILE A 114 -7.89 -8.44 -15.56
C ILE A 114 -9.33 -8.05 -15.27
N LEU A 115 -10.04 -7.54 -16.29
CA LEU A 115 -11.44 -7.13 -16.15
C LEU A 115 -12.36 -8.32 -15.83
N GLU A 116 -12.12 -9.48 -16.47
CA GLU A 116 -12.88 -10.70 -16.17
C GLU A 116 -12.69 -11.14 -14.71
N GLN A 117 -11.46 -11.12 -14.19
CA GLN A 117 -11.19 -11.53 -12.81
C GLN A 117 -11.71 -10.51 -11.80
N LEU A 118 -11.76 -9.22 -12.14
CA LEU A 118 -12.42 -8.22 -11.31
C LEU A 118 -13.91 -8.49 -11.15
N GLU A 119 -14.59 -8.99 -12.18
CA GLU A 119 -16.04 -9.24 -12.14
C GLU A 119 -16.40 -10.59 -11.49
N ARG A 120 -15.51 -11.58 -11.55
CA ARG A 120 -15.79 -12.97 -11.14
C ARG A 120 -15.26 -13.38 -9.77
N ASN A 121 -14.38 -12.58 -9.15
CA ASN A 121 -13.71 -12.97 -7.91
C ASN A 121 -14.31 -12.29 -6.67
N SER A 122 -13.87 -12.73 -5.48
CA SER A 122 -14.28 -12.18 -4.19
C SER A 122 -13.87 -10.71 -4.02
N MET A 123 -14.60 -9.93 -3.21
CA MET A 123 -14.31 -8.50 -2.97
C MET A 123 -12.89 -8.25 -2.46
N ASN A 124 -12.33 -9.19 -1.68
CA ASN A 124 -10.95 -9.11 -1.23
C ASN A 124 -9.95 -9.28 -2.40
N ASN A 125 -10.16 -10.28 -3.25
CA ASN A 125 -9.30 -10.46 -4.42
C ASN A 125 -9.45 -9.29 -5.42
N ARG A 126 -10.64 -8.70 -5.56
CA ARG A 126 -10.84 -7.48 -6.35
C ARG A 126 -9.99 -6.31 -5.83
N ALA A 127 -9.91 -6.13 -4.50
CA ALA A 127 -9.02 -5.16 -3.89
C ALA A 127 -7.53 -5.48 -4.16
N ASN A 128 -7.15 -6.76 -4.12
CA ASN A 128 -5.79 -7.19 -4.49
C ASN A 128 -5.47 -6.91 -5.96
N ILE A 129 -6.42 -7.14 -6.87
CA ILE A 129 -6.29 -6.80 -8.30
C ILE A 129 -6.17 -5.27 -8.48
N MET A 130 -6.91 -4.46 -7.71
CA MET A 130 -6.80 -2.99 -7.74
C MET A 130 -5.36 -2.53 -7.42
N TYR A 131 -4.74 -3.07 -6.36
CA TYR A 131 -3.33 -2.78 -6.06
C TYR A 131 -2.38 -3.29 -7.15
N PHE A 132 -2.66 -4.46 -7.72
CA PHE A 132 -1.87 -5.01 -8.82
C PHE A 132 -1.91 -4.10 -10.06
N ILE A 133 -3.04 -3.46 -10.37
CA ILE A 133 -3.18 -2.56 -11.53
C ILE A 133 -2.19 -1.39 -11.47
N GLU A 134 -2.06 -0.75 -10.31
CA GLU A 134 -1.07 0.31 -10.11
C GLU A 134 0.34 -0.21 -10.36
N HIS A 135 0.64 -1.39 -9.83
CA HIS A 135 1.94 -2.01 -9.99
C HIS A 135 2.23 -2.40 -11.45
N LEU A 136 1.23 -2.90 -12.18
CA LEU A 136 1.33 -3.20 -13.59
C LEU A 136 1.58 -1.94 -14.41
N CYS A 137 0.84 -0.86 -14.16
CA CYS A 137 1.02 0.42 -14.88
C CYS A 137 2.43 0.98 -14.64
N ASP A 138 2.91 0.94 -13.40
CA ASP A 138 4.26 1.38 -13.04
C ASP A 138 5.34 0.58 -13.78
N MET A 139 5.22 -0.75 -13.79
CA MET A 139 6.20 -1.57 -14.50
C MET A 139 6.10 -1.47 -16.01
N ALA A 140 4.89 -1.37 -16.55
CA ALA A 140 4.66 -1.18 -17.98
C ALA A 140 5.27 0.14 -18.47
N ALA A 141 5.13 1.22 -17.69
CA ALA A 141 5.77 2.50 -17.98
C ALA A 141 7.29 2.42 -17.94
N ARG A 142 7.88 1.73 -16.95
CA ARG A 142 9.34 1.50 -16.86
C ARG A 142 9.88 0.73 -18.06
N GLU A 143 9.10 -0.18 -18.61
CA GLU A 143 9.44 -1.02 -19.77
C GLU A 143 9.00 -0.41 -21.12
N ASN A 144 8.58 0.86 -21.12
CA ASN A 144 8.10 1.62 -22.29
C ASN A 144 6.93 0.98 -23.04
N HIS A 145 6.11 0.17 -22.37
CA HIS A 145 4.93 -0.46 -22.94
C HIS A 145 3.67 0.20 -22.37
N HIS A 146 3.31 1.35 -22.94
CA HIS A 146 2.23 2.20 -22.43
C HIS A 146 0.81 1.71 -22.76
N ASP A 147 0.65 0.60 -23.48
CA ASP A 147 -0.67 0.11 -23.89
C ASP A 147 -1.51 -0.34 -22.68
N TYR A 148 -0.91 -1.01 -21.69
CA TYR A 148 -1.57 -1.27 -20.41
C TYR A 148 -2.05 0.00 -19.71
N VAL A 149 -1.27 1.09 -19.74
CA VAL A 149 -1.67 2.36 -19.12
C VAL A 149 -2.87 2.95 -19.86
N ARG A 150 -2.86 2.95 -21.19
CA ARG A 150 -3.97 3.48 -22.01
C ARG A 150 -5.25 2.67 -21.84
N MET A 151 -5.16 1.35 -21.88
CA MET A 151 -6.30 0.45 -21.65
C MET A 151 -6.87 0.65 -20.24
N MET A 152 -6.00 0.83 -19.24
CA MET A 152 -6.43 1.08 -17.87
C MET A 152 -7.10 2.45 -17.70
N GLN A 153 -6.57 3.50 -18.34
CA GLN A 153 -7.22 4.82 -18.37
C GLN A 153 -8.62 4.76 -18.96
N ARG A 154 -8.80 4.02 -20.07
CA ARG A 154 -10.10 3.83 -20.74
C ARG A 154 -11.11 3.13 -19.82
N ASP A 155 -10.66 2.09 -19.11
CA ASP A 155 -11.55 1.18 -18.37
C ASP A 155 -11.60 1.46 -16.86
N ILE A 156 -10.98 2.55 -16.38
CA ILE A 156 -10.84 2.83 -14.93
C ILE A 156 -12.17 2.90 -14.19
N LEU A 157 -13.21 3.46 -14.82
CA LEU A 157 -14.56 3.51 -14.22
C LEU A 157 -15.13 2.11 -14.03
N ARG A 158 -14.98 1.23 -15.03
CA ARG A 158 -15.41 -0.17 -14.93
C ARG A 158 -14.64 -0.91 -13.85
N VAL A 159 -13.34 -0.64 -13.70
CA VAL A 159 -12.51 -1.22 -12.62
C VAL A 159 -13.02 -0.75 -11.26
N VAL A 160 -13.26 0.55 -11.08
CA VAL A 160 -13.76 1.13 -9.84
C VAL A 160 -15.13 0.55 -9.47
N ASP A 161 -16.06 0.47 -10.42
CA ASP A 161 -17.38 -0.10 -10.18
C ASP A 161 -17.35 -1.60 -9.91
N ALA A 162 -16.38 -2.34 -10.45
CA ALA A 162 -16.20 -3.75 -10.11
C ALA A 162 -15.68 -3.95 -8.67
N VAL A 163 -14.81 -3.06 -8.18
CA VAL A 163 -14.18 -3.17 -6.84
C VAL A 163 -15.05 -2.54 -5.74
N ALA A 164 -15.73 -1.44 -6.06
CA ALA A 164 -16.60 -0.66 -5.19
C ALA A 164 -17.92 -0.30 -5.92
N PRO A 165 -18.83 -1.28 -6.11
CA PRO A 165 -20.08 -1.04 -6.81
C PRO A 165 -21.01 -0.10 -6.04
N GLU A 166 -21.96 0.50 -6.76
CA GLU A 166 -22.92 1.49 -6.21
C GLU A 166 -23.92 0.90 -5.22
N ASP A 167 -24.08 -0.43 -5.23
CA ASP A 167 -24.95 -1.16 -4.30
C ASP A 167 -24.41 -1.21 -2.86
N GLY A 168 -23.23 -0.62 -2.61
CA GLY A 168 -22.58 -0.58 -1.30
C GLY A 168 -21.87 -1.87 -0.92
N SER A 169 -21.93 -2.93 -1.74
CA SER A 169 -21.28 -4.23 -1.45
C SER A 169 -19.75 -4.13 -1.36
N GLY A 170 -19.17 -3.12 -2.01
CA GLY A 170 -17.73 -2.82 -1.97
C GLY A 170 -17.35 -1.63 -1.07
N ALA A 171 -18.23 -1.19 -0.15
CA ALA A 171 -17.95 -0.06 0.74
C ALA A 171 -16.63 -0.24 1.54
N ALA A 172 -16.32 -1.46 1.98
CA ALA A 172 -15.07 -1.78 2.68
C ALA A 172 -13.80 -1.56 1.82
N ASN A 173 -13.94 -1.51 0.49
CA ASN A 173 -12.84 -1.30 -0.44
C ASN A 173 -12.69 0.18 -0.85
N VAL A 174 -13.59 1.08 -0.47
CA VAL A 174 -13.54 2.50 -0.90
C VAL A 174 -12.20 3.15 -0.55
N LYS A 175 -11.68 2.89 0.66
CA LYS A 175 -10.36 3.39 1.08
C LYS A 175 -9.22 2.84 0.21
N VAL A 176 -9.31 1.58 -0.21
CA VAL A 176 -8.34 0.95 -1.13
C VAL A 176 -8.37 1.64 -2.48
N VAL A 177 -9.56 1.83 -3.04
CA VAL A 177 -9.75 2.49 -4.34
C VAL A 177 -9.17 3.90 -4.32
N ARG A 178 -9.50 4.71 -3.30
CA ARG A 178 -8.94 6.07 -3.15
C ARG A 178 -7.42 6.07 -3.11
N LYS A 179 -6.82 5.19 -2.29
CA LYS A 179 -5.36 5.08 -2.16
C LYS A 179 -4.71 4.76 -3.50
N VAL A 180 -5.26 3.81 -4.26
CA VAL A 180 -4.71 3.40 -5.56
C VAL A 180 -4.88 4.51 -6.61
N LEU A 181 -6.03 5.18 -6.66
CA LEU A 181 -6.26 6.30 -7.58
C LEU A 181 -5.28 7.46 -7.33
N GLN A 182 -5.02 7.79 -6.07
CA GLN A 182 -4.01 8.78 -5.69
C GLN A 182 -2.60 8.33 -6.11
N GLY A 183 -2.28 7.04 -5.97
CA GLY A 183 -1.03 6.45 -6.45
C GLY A 183 -0.86 6.55 -7.97
N LEU A 184 -1.93 6.29 -8.74
CA LEU A 184 -1.95 6.45 -10.20
C LEU A 184 -1.82 7.92 -10.63
N GLN A 185 -2.46 8.85 -9.91
CA GLN A 185 -2.31 10.29 -10.15
C GLN A 185 -0.89 10.78 -9.86
N ALA A 186 -0.30 10.38 -8.73
CA ALA A 186 1.05 10.78 -8.35
C ALA A 186 2.08 10.35 -9.42
N LYS A 187 1.87 9.18 -10.02
CA LYS A 187 2.68 8.64 -11.13
C LYS A 187 2.29 9.18 -12.52
N GLN A 188 1.34 10.12 -12.59
CA GLN A 188 0.84 10.74 -13.84
C GLN A 188 0.20 9.74 -14.82
N PHE A 189 -0.30 8.60 -14.32
CA PHE A 189 -1.10 7.66 -15.13
C PHE A 189 -2.56 8.07 -15.22
N LEU A 190 -3.07 8.88 -14.28
CA LEU A 190 -4.39 9.49 -14.33
C LEU A 190 -4.27 11.00 -14.14
N LEU A 191 -5.15 11.74 -14.82
CA LEU A 191 -5.28 13.18 -14.62
C LEU A 191 -5.89 13.46 -13.24
N ALA A 192 -5.41 14.52 -12.58
CA ALA A 192 -5.95 14.95 -11.29
C ALA A 192 -7.47 15.18 -11.35
N GLN A 193 -7.96 15.77 -12.44
CA GLN A 193 -9.40 15.99 -12.66
C GLN A 193 -10.19 14.68 -12.66
N THR A 194 -9.72 13.67 -13.41
CA THR A 194 -10.37 12.36 -13.48
C THR A 194 -10.44 11.69 -12.10
N VAL A 195 -9.37 11.80 -11.30
CA VAL A 195 -9.37 11.26 -9.93
C VAL A 195 -10.36 12.00 -9.04
N SER A 196 -10.42 13.34 -9.12
CA SER A 196 -11.39 14.13 -8.34
C SER A 196 -12.85 13.79 -8.69
N GLU A 197 -13.16 13.61 -9.98
CA GLU A 197 -14.50 13.21 -10.43
C GLU A 197 -14.88 11.83 -9.89
N ILE A 198 -13.97 10.85 -9.96
CA ILE A 198 -14.20 9.51 -9.40
C ILE A 198 -14.34 9.55 -7.87
N GLU A 199 -13.52 10.35 -7.18
CA GLU A 199 -13.60 10.51 -5.73
C GLU A 199 -14.95 11.11 -5.29
N GLU A 200 -15.53 12.02 -6.07
CA GLU A 200 -16.86 12.56 -5.81
C GLU A 200 -17.93 11.47 -5.90
N CYS A 201 -17.90 10.62 -6.93
CA CYS A 201 -18.78 9.46 -7.06
C CYS A 201 -18.61 8.46 -5.91
N LEU A 202 -17.40 8.32 -5.35
CA LEU A 202 -17.11 7.42 -4.24
C LEU A 202 -17.58 7.95 -2.88
N LYS A 203 -17.87 9.26 -2.72
CA LYS A 203 -18.36 9.82 -1.45
C LYS A 203 -19.73 9.30 -1.07
N GLU A 204 -20.63 9.19 -2.04
CA GLU A 204 -21.98 8.66 -1.84
C GLU A 204 -21.97 7.17 -1.42
N ARG A 205 -20.92 6.44 -1.80
CA ARG A 205 -20.73 5.01 -1.51
C ARG A 205 -20.09 4.75 -0.12
N ASP A 206 -19.37 5.73 0.43
CA ASP A 206 -18.68 5.66 1.73
C ASP A 206 -19.60 5.91 2.93
N THR A 207 -20.75 6.57 2.72
CA THR A 207 -21.71 6.92 3.78
C THR A 207 -22.68 5.80 4.17
N LEU A 208 -22.79 4.74 3.36
CA LEU A 208 -23.65 3.58 3.62
C LEU A 208 -23.22 2.71 4.84
N PRO A 209 -21.93 2.43 5.12
CA PRO A 209 -21.54 1.62 6.27
C PRO A 209 -21.93 2.21 7.64
N ASP A 210 -22.02 3.53 7.80
CA ASP A 210 -22.43 4.15 9.07
C ASP A 210 -23.93 3.92 9.38
N ALA A 211 -24.77 3.78 8.37
CA ALA A 211 -26.19 3.49 8.57
C ALA A 211 -26.45 2.03 9.01
N VAL A 212 -25.58 1.09 8.59
CA VAL A 212 -25.72 -0.35 8.91
C VAL A 212 -25.01 -0.70 10.22
N ALA A 213 -23.94 0.01 10.60
CA ALA A 213 -23.25 -0.17 11.88
C ALA A 213 -24.13 0.14 13.11
N LEU A 214 -25.11 1.04 12.96
CA LEU A 214 -26.11 1.32 14.01
C LEU A 214 -27.14 0.19 14.19
N SER A 215 -27.16 -0.79 13.28
CA SER A 215 -27.97 -2.01 13.39
C SER A 215 -27.12 -3.21 13.80
N SER A 216 -26.33 -3.06 14.87
CA SER A 216 -25.77 -4.22 15.55
C SER A 216 -26.90 -5.04 16.18
N PRO A 217 -27.07 -6.34 15.82
CA PRO A 217 -28.04 -7.19 16.48
C PRO A 217 -27.58 -7.43 17.92
N LEU A 218 -28.27 -6.81 18.88
CA LEU A 218 -28.28 -7.27 20.27
C LEU A 218 -29.01 -8.63 20.31
N ASN A 219 -28.36 -9.69 19.84
CA ASN A 219 -28.73 -11.05 20.22
C ASN A 219 -27.77 -11.48 21.33
N GLY A 220 -27.92 -10.83 22.47
CA GLY A 220 -27.48 -11.39 23.74
C GLY A 220 -28.64 -12.22 24.27
N ASP A 221 -28.70 -13.48 23.90
CA ASP A 221 -29.49 -14.53 24.58
C ASP A 221 -29.07 -15.85 23.96
N ASP A 222 -28.05 -16.49 24.57
CA ASP A 222 -27.84 -17.95 24.62
C ASP A 222 -26.56 -18.22 25.45
N VAL A 223 -26.63 -17.86 26.73
CA VAL A 223 -25.83 -18.52 27.78
C VAL A 223 -26.81 -19.25 28.71
N ASP A 224 -27.17 -20.47 28.30
CA ASP A 224 -27.93 -21.41 29.11
C ASP A 224 -27.06 -21.85 30.31
N MET A 225 -27.38 -21.30 31.49
CA MET A 225 -26.94 -21.81 32.78
C MET A 225 -28.20 -22.01 33.63
N GLY A 226 -28.40 -23.26 34.04
CA GLY A 226 -29.70 -23.79 34.48
C GLY A 226 -30.27 -23.21 35.77
N GLY A 227 -31.58 -23.41 35.95
CA GLY A 227 -32.28 -23.17 37.21
C GLY A 227 -33.81 -23.13 37.12
N THR A 228 -34.43 -24.31 37.20
CA THR A 228 -35.72 -24.62 37.89
C THR A 228 -36.96 -23.70 37.71
N ASP A 229 -37.99 -24.34 37.13
CA ASP A 229 -39.38 -24.49 37.61
C ASP A 229 -40.51 -23.53 37.14
N GLY A 230 -41.63 -24.17 36.75
CA GLY A 230 -43.00 -23.67 36.85
C GLY A 230 -43.56 -22.70 35.78
N GLY A 231 -44.50 -23.19 34.95
CA GLY A 231 -45.65 -22.35 34.53
C GLY A 231 -45.99 -22.30 33.04
N SER A 232 -47.01 -23.08 32.66
CA SER A 232 -47.67 -23.05 31.34
C SER A 232 -48.39 -21.73 31.04
N VAL A 233 -48.05 -21.04 29.93
CA VAL A 233 -48.97 -20.11 29.25
C VAL A 233 -48.84 -20.21 27.72
N LYS A 234 -49.94 -20.55 27.07
CA LYS A 234 -50.14 -20.52 25.61
C LYS A 234 -50.25 -19.07 25.11
N GLY A 235 -49.54 -18.72 24.05
CA GLY A 235 -49.71 -17.45 23.33
C GLY A 235 -49.18 -17.51 21.89
N THR A 236 -50.12 -17.63 20.93
CA THR A 236 -50.12 -17.27 19.48
C THR A 236 -48.80 -17.14 18.69
N PRO A 237 -48.67 -17.75 17.48
CA PRO A 237 -47.52 -17.57 16.61
C PRO A 237 -47.56 -16.18 15.95
N ARG A 238 -46.74 -15.25 16.45
CA ARG A 238 -46.51 -13.96 15.77
C ARG A 238 -45.49 -14.18 14.65
N GLU A 239 -46.00 -14.03 13.44
CA GLU A 239 -45.31 -14.13 12.16
C GLU A 239 -44.00 -13.33 12.17
N LYS A 240 -42.86 -14.04 12.07
CA LYS A 240 -41.54 -13.43 11.90
C LYS A 240 -41.49 -12.85 10.49
N THR A 241 -41.68 -11.55 10.37
CA THR A 241 -41.35 -10.79 9.16
C THR A 241 -39.87 -11.03 8.86
N LYS A 242 -39.62 -11.91 7.89
CA LYS A 242 -38.29 -12.15 7.32
C LYS A 242 -37.87 -10.86 6.63
N THR A 243 -37.08 -10.04 7.30
CA THR A 243 -36.29 -9.00 6.63
C THR A 243 -35.25 -9.73 5.78
N ASN A 244 -35.56 -9.88 4.49
CA ASN A 244 -34.67 -10.36 3.43
C ASN A 244 -33.47 -9.40 3.30
N GLY A 245 -32.50 -9.53 4.19
CA GLY A 245 -31.14 -9.12 3.94
C GLY A 245 -30.36 -10.38 3.57
N ASN A 246 -30.41 -10.79 2.30
CA ASN A 246 -29.63 -11.90 1.78
C ASN A 246 -28.15 -11.50 1.65
N TYR A 247 -27.56 -10.99 2.74
CA TYR A 247 -26.12 -10.99 2.89
C TYR A 247 -25.73 -12.45 3.05
N VAL A 248 -25.29 -13.05 1.94
CA VAL A 248 -24.61 -14.34 1.96
C VAL A 248 -23.53 -14.23 3.03
N ARG A 249 -23.74 -14.89 4.16
CA ARG A 249 -22.74 -14.93 5.23
C ARG A 249 -21.48 -15.50 4.61
N LEU A 250 -20.48 -14.65 4.39
CA LEU A 250 -19.20 -15.03 3.83
C LEU A 250 -18.61 -16.15 4.70
N ASP A 251 -17.94 -17.11 4.07
CA ASP A 251 -17.36 -18.23 4.80
C ASP A 251 -16.36 -17.71 5.85
N LYS A 252 -16.38 -18.28 7.06
CA LYS A 252 -15.56 -17.84 8.19
C LYS A 252 -14.08 -17.77 7.80
N LYS A 253 -13.62 -18.73 7.00
CA LYS A 253 -12.24 -18.77 6.48
C LYS A 253 -11.92 -17.59 5.57
N GLN A 254 -12.86 -17.16 4.73
CA GLN A 254 -12.67 -16.01 3.84
C GLN A 254 -12.58 -14.70 4.63
N ILE A 255 -13.38 -14.58 5.70
CA ILE A 255 -13.32 -13.42 6.61
C ILE A 255 -11.99 -13.40 7.36
N GLU A 256 -11.57 -14.52 7.93
CA GLU A 256 -10.27 -14.65 8.62
C GLU A 256 -9.10 -14.33 7.69
N GLN A 257 -9.11 -14.87 6.46
CA GLN A 257 -8.09 -14.58 5.47
C GLN A 257 -8.03 -13.08 5.14
N ARG A 258 -9.17 -12.42 4.98
CA ARG A 258 -9.21 -10.97 4.74
C ARG A 258 -8.63 -10.18 5.92
N ILE A 259 -8.99 -10.55 7.15
CA ILE A 259 -8.47 -9.91 8.36
C ILE A 259 -6.94 -10.05 8.41
N GLU A 260 -6.43 -11.25 8.12
CA GLU A 260 -4.99 -11.51 8.15
C GLU A 260 -4.26 -10.75 7.05
N GLU A 261 -4.82 -10.70 5.83
CA GLU A 261 -4.26 -9.91 4.73
C GLU A 261 -4.22 -8.41 5.07
N ASP A 262 -5.26 -7.87 5.68
CA ASP A 262 -5.30 -6.46 6.08
C ASP A 262 -4.34 -6.17 7.25
N ARG A 263 -4.21 -7.09 8.22
CA ARG A 263 -3.19 -7.02 9.27
C ARG A 263 -1.79 -6.95 8.67
N GLU A 264 -1.52 -7.82 7.72
CA GLU A 264 -0.23 -7.91 7.06
C GLU A 264 0.05 -6.67 6.19
N ARG A 265 -0.95 -6.10 5.50
CA ARG A 265 -0.81 -4.80 4.82
C ARG A 265 -0.42 -3.69 5.78
N HIS A 266 -1.13 -3.60 6.90
CA HIS A 266 -0.91 -2.54 7.88
C HIS A 266 0.45 -2.67 8.56
N LYS A 267 0.86 -3.91 8.86
CA LYS A 267 2.20 -4.23 9.35
C LYS A 267 3.27 -3.70 8.40
N ARG A 268 3.21 -4.05 7.10
CA ARG A 268 4.16 -3.57 6.08
C ARG A 268 4.18 -2.05 5.94
N LEU A 269 3.03 -1.40 6.03
CA LEU A 269 2.97 0.07 5.94
C LEU A 269 3.80 0.73 7.07
N ARG A 270 3.85 0.11 8.25
CA ARG A 270 4.60 0.62 9.40
C ARG A 270 6.07 0.21 9.45
N GLU A 271 6.48 -0.79 8.66
CA GLU A 271 7.86 -1.30 8.65
C GLU A 271 8.92 -0.26 8.26
N HIS A 272 8.54 0.78 7.51
CA HIS A 272 9.47 1.82 7.05
C HIS A 272 9.34 3.17 7.78
N ILE A 273 8.45 3.29 8.79
CA ILE A 273 8.22 4.56 9.49
C ILE A 273 9.47 5.02 10.25
N TRP A 274 10.24 4.09 10.78
CA TRP A 274 11.49 4.37 11.49
C TRP A 274 12.72 4.48 10.56
N ALA A 275 12.55 4.27 9.25
CA ALA A 275 13.68 4.34 8.33
C ALA A 275 14.17 5.78 8.17
N VAL A 276 15.48 5.97 8.32
CA VAL A 276 16.13 7.28 8.18
C VAL A 276 16.63 7.46 6.73
N PRO A 277 16.45 8.63 6.09
CA PRO A 277 17.01 8.90 4.78
C PRO A 277 18.54 8.77 4.76
N THR A 278 19.09 8.04 3.79
CA THR A 278 20.54 7.80 3.67
C THR A 278 21.23 8.76 2.70
N LYS A 279 20.49 9.69 2.09
CA LYS A 279 20.99 10.61 1.06
C LYS A 279 20.82 12.05 1.52
N GLY A 280 21.91 12.81 1.45
CA GLY A 280 22.01 14.18 1.94
C GLY A 280 22.91 14.22 3.16
N ASP A 281 23.82 15.19 3.18
CA ASP A 281 24.56 15.50 4.41
C ASP A 281 23.54 15.96 5.46
N ASP A 282 23.64 15.45 6.68
CA ASP A 282 22.77 15.77 7.82
C ASP A 282 21.27 15.42 7.69
N ALA A 283 20.88 14.57 6.73
CA ALA A 283 19.47 14.20 6.51
C ALA A 283 18.79 13.53 7.74
N GLU A 284 19.56 12.82 8.57
CA GLU A 284 19.08 12.29 9.85
C GLU A 284 18.78 13.41 10.85
N PHE A 285 19.69 14.38 10.95
CA PHE A 285 19.56 15.51 11.86
C PHE A 285 18.37 16.38 11.48
N ASP A 286 18.20 16.72 10.20
CA ASP A 286 17.09 17.54 9.72
C ASP A 286 15.74 16.88 10.02
N LYS A 287 15.62 15.57 9.75
CA LYS A 287 14.41 14.80 10.05
C LYS A 287 14.13 14.79 11.55
N LEU A 288 15.16 14.55 12.38
CA LEU A 288 15.02 14.57 13.83
C LEU A 288 14.58 15.95 14.31
N TRP A 289 15.19 17.02 13.80
CA TRP A 289 14.90 18.40 14.17
C TRP A 289 13.44 18.78 13.88
N ASP A 290 12.92 18.40 12.72
CA ASP A 290 11.55 18.68 12.31
C ASP A 290 10.50 17.82 13.05
N GLU A 291 10.86 16.59 13.41
CA GLU A 291 9.94 15.62 14.05
C GLU A 291 10.00 15.62 15.59
N THR A 292 11.02 16.24 16.19
CA THR A 292 11.18 16.27 17.66
C THR A 292 10.02 17.02 18.30
N SER A 293 9.30 16.35 19.19
CA SER A 293 8.23 16.96 19.97
C SER A 293 8.79 17.86 21.07
N GLU A 294 7.96 18.78 21.57
CA GLU A 294 8.25 19.48 22.82
C GLU A 294 8.30 18.49 23.99
N LEU A 295 9.03 18.88 25.04
CA LEU A 295 9.16 18.07 26.26
C LEU A 295 7.80 17.83 26.92
N GLY A 296 7.47 16.56 27.12
CA GLY A 296 6.28 16.09 27.80
C GLY A 296 6.56 15.58 29.22
N GLU A 297 5.49 15.17 29.91
CA GLU A 297 5.57 14.56 31.24
C GLU A 297 6.37 13.24 31.23
N ASP A 298 6.16 12.43 30.19
CA ASP A 298 6.87 11.15 30.00
C ASP A 298 8.40 11.34 29.88
N ASP A 299 8.86 12.46 29.29
CA ASP A 299 10.29 12.77 29.19
C ASP A 299 10.90 13.02 30.58
N PHE A 300 10.20 13.72 31.47
CA PHE A 300 10.68 13.95 32.83
C PHE A 300 10.77 12.65 33.64
N ILE A 301 9.81 11.74 33.46
CA ILE A 301 9.84 10.41 34.06
C ILE A 301 11.08 9.65 33.55
N LEU A 302 11.29 9.64 32.23
CA LEU A 302 12.46 9.00 31.62
C LEU A 302 13.78 9.57 32.16
N TYR A 303 13.87 10.89 32.34
CA TYR A 303 15.08 11.53 32.87
C TYR A 303 15.34 11.18 34.34
N GLU A 304 14.28 11.07 35.15
CA GLU A 304 14.41 10.65 36.55
C GLU A 304 14.89 9.20 36.64
N GLU A 305 14.28 8.30 35.86
CA GLU A 305 14.69 6.89 35.76
C GLU A 305 16.15 6.77 35.31
N GLU A 306 16.53 7.47 34.24
CA GLU A 306 17.91 7.48 33.73
C GLU A 306 18.93 8.03 34.75
N ALA A 307 18.53 9.05 35.54
CA ALA A 307 19.38 9.61 36.59
C ALA A 307 19.58 8.63 37.76
N VAL A 308 18.55 7.88 38.13
CA VAL A 308 18.63 6.82 39.16
C VAL A 308 19.54 5.71 38.67
N GLU A 309 19.34 5.19 37.45
CA GLU A 309 20.17 4.13 36.87
C GLU A 309 21.66 4.54 36.79
N ARG A 310 21.95 5.78 36.35
CA ARG A 310 23.35 6.28 36.32
C ARG A 310 23.99 6.34 37.69
N LYS A 311 23.23 6.71 38.71
CA LYS A 311 23.72 6.79 40.09
C LYS A 311 24.06 5.39 40.61
N GLU A 312 23.19 4.42 40.35
CA GLU A 312 23.40 3.01 40.72
C GLU A 312 24.64 2.44 40.02
N ALA A 313 24.75 2.60 38.69
CA ALA A 313 25.93 2.18 37.93
C ALA A 313 27.22 2.83 38.45
N GLY A 314 27.16 4.10 38.86
CA GLY A 314 28.30 4.79 39.48
C GLY A 314 28.69 4.21 40.84
N THR A 315 27.72 3.81 41.67
CA THR A 315 27.99 3.13 42.95
C THR A 315 28.58 1.75 42.74
N GLU A 316 28.03 0.96 41.82
CA GLU A 316 28.55 -0.37 41.47
C GLU A 316 29.99 -0.28 40.94
N TRP A 317 30.24 0.62 39.99
CA TRP A 317 31.58 0.84 39.45
C TRP A 317 32.60 1.19 40.55
N LYS A 318 32.19 2.05 41.49
CA LYS A 318 33.05 2.48 42.61
C LYS A 318 33.35 1.31 43.54
N ASP A 319 32.35 0.50 43.87
CA ASP A 319 32.51 -0.65 44.75
C ASP A 319 33.38 -1.73 44.09
N GLU A 320 33.21 -1.98 42.79
CA GLU A 320 34.09 -2.86 42.01
C GLU A 320 35.55 -2.39 41.99
N HIS A 321 35.79 -1.09 41.77
CA HIS A 321 37.14 -0.53 41.75
C HIS A 321 37.78 -0.51 43.13
N SER A 322 36.99 -0.23 44.17
CA SER A 322 37.45 -0.31 45.55
C SER A 322 37.85 -1.75 45.91
N ASN A 323 37.01 -2.75 45.54
CA ASN A 323 37.29 -4.16 45.78
C ASN A 323 38.51 -4.66 45.00
N LYS A 324 38.72 -4.22 43.76
CA LYS A 324 39.93 -4.51 42.98
C LYS A 324 41.18 -3.86 43.57
N ALA A 325 41.06 -2.63 44.09
CA ALA A 325 42.18 -1.93 44.74
C ALA A 325 42.57 -2.60 46.07
N THR A 326 41.60 -3.12 46.83
CA THR A 326 41.86 -3.86 48.08
C THR A 326 42.25 -5.31 47.86
N GLY A 327 41.92 -5.91 46.70
CA GLY A 327 42.25 -7.30 46.37
C GLY A 327 43.63 -7.52 45.71
N ASN A 328 44.36 -6.45 45.39
CA ASN A 328 45.69 -6.49 44.77
C ASN A 328 46.85 -6.21 45.75
N GLY A 329 46.59 -6.18 47.06
CA GLY A 329 47.60 -6.11 48.10
C GLY A 329 47.44 -7.29 49.05
N GLU A 330 48.30 -8.30 48.87
CA GLU A 330 48.78 -9.33 49.82
C GLU A 330 47.87 -9.78 50.98
#